data_AF-A0AAJ6B4P6-F1
#
_entry.id   AF-A0AAJ6B4P6-F1
#
_cell.length_a   1.000
_cell.length_b   1.000
_cell.length_c   1.000
_cell.angle_alpha   90.00
_cell.angle_beta   90.00
_cell.angle_gamma   90.00
#
_symmetry.space_group_name_H-M   'P 1'
#
loop_
_entity.id
_entity.type
_entity.pdbx_description
1 polymer ?
#
loop_
_entity_poly.entity_id
_entity_poly.type
_entity_poly.pdbx_seq_one_letter_code
_entity_poly.pdbx_strand_id
1 'polypeptide(L)' 'MNHYITDLDGNLLEVTDLKEAIFQVAMYLTYLYDQPSEEQAIFAIRRTKYWKDIYTKLNLLRIKQSLTA' A
#
# COMPACT_ATOMS: atom_id res chain seq x y z
N MET A 1 17.19 -0.75 -10.83
CA MET A 1 17.51 -1.46 -9.59
C MET A 1 16.18 -1.92 -9.01
N ASN A 2 15.99 -3.21 -8.75
CA ASN A 2 14.70 -3.68 -8.26
C ASN A 2 14.57 -3.27 -6.79
N HIS A 3 13.41 -2.72 -6.42
CA HIS A 3 13.15 -2.28 -5.05
C HIS A 3 12.22 -3.27 -4.38
N TYR A 4 12.39 -3.44 -3.08
CA TYR A 4 11.58 -4.39 -2.31
C TYR A 4 11.04 -3.72 -1.06
N ILE A 5 9.82 -4.11 -0.69
CA ILE A 5 9.22 -3.83 0.61
C ILE A 5 8.74 -5.14 1.22
N THR A 6 8.69 -5.23 2.55
CA THR A 6 8.08 -6.37 3.25
C THR A 6 6.67 -5.97 3.66
N ASP A 7 5.66 -6.79 3.38
CA ASP A 7 4.29 -6.53 3.81
C ASP A 7 4.04 -6.88 5.30
N LEU A 8 2.79 -6.77 5.76
CA LEU A 8 2.44 -7.10 7.16
C LEU A 8 2.50 -8.59 7.48
N ASP A 9 2.46 -9.45 6.48
CA ASP A 9 2.50 -10.91 6.62
C ASP A 9 3.94 -11.45 6.49
N GLY A 10 4.92 -10.55 6.29
CA GLY A 10 6.33 -10.89 6.15
C GLY A 10 6.74 -11.24 4.72
N ASN A 11 5.85 -11.10 3.73
CA ASN A 11 6.16 -11.38 2.35
C ASN A 11 6.98 -10.25 1.74
N LEU A 12 7.98 -10.63 0.93
CA LEU A 12 8.75 -9.67 0.17
C LEU A 12 8.01 -9.34 -1.14
N LEU A 13 7.71 -8.07 -1.35
CA LEU A 13 7.06 -7.56 -2.54
C LEU A 13 8.07 -6.79 -3.38
N GLU A 14 8.19 -7.18 -4.65
CA GLU A 14 8.95 -6.42 -5.64
C GLU A 14 8.15 -5.20 -6.11
N VAL A 15 8.80 -4.04 -6.09
CA VAL A 15 8.27 -2.77 -6.59
C VAL A 15 8.91 -2.48 -7.93
N THR A 16 8.18 -2.80 -8.99
CA THR A 16 8.62 -2.67 -10.39
C THR A 16 8.48 -1.23 -10.92
N ASP A 17 7.41 -0.54 -10.54
CA ASP A 17 7.20 0.89 -10.76
C ASP A 17 6.71 1.54 -9.46
N LEU A 18 7.56 2.36 -8.84
CA LEU A 18 7.27 2.98 -7.56
C LEU A 18 6.15 4.04 -7.66
N LYS A 19 6.10 4.80 -8.75
CA LYS A 19 5.11 5.87 -8.91
C LYS A 19 3.72 5.25 -9.11
N GLU A 20 3.64 4.26 -9.98
CA GLU A 20 2.41 3.55 -10.27
C GLU A 20 1.91 2.77 -9.05
N ALA A 21 2.81 2.09 -8.32
CA ALA A 21 2.44 1.40 -7.08
C ALA A 21 1.84 2.36 -6.03
N ILE A 22 2.44 3.54 -5.83
CA ILE A 22 1.89 4.55 -4.91
C ILE A 22 0.49 4.99 -5.35
N PHE A 23 0.30 5.23 -6.65
CA PHE A 23 -0.98 5.66 -7.20
C PHE A 23 -2.08 4.61 -7.01
N GLN A 24 -1.81 3.35 -7.38
CA GLN A 24 -2.76 2.25 -7.23
C GLN A 24 -3.19 2.06 -5.77
N VAL A 25 -2.23 2.06 -4.84
CA VAL A 25 -2.53 1.89 -3.42
C VAL A 25 -3.34 3.07 -2.87
N ALA A 26 -3.06 4.30 -3.30
CA ALA A 26 -3.86 5.46 -2.92
C ALA A 26 -5.32 5.30 -3.39
N MET A 27 -5.54 4.84 -4.62
CA MET A 27 -6.88 4.56 -5.15
C MET A 27 -7.61 3.49 -4.33
N TYR A 28 -6.95 2.39 -3.99
CA TYR A 28 -7.54 1.35 -3.15
C TYR A 28 -7.95 1.85 -1.75
N LEU A 29 -7.18 2.77 -1.18
CA LEU A 29 -7.48 3.38 0.11
C LEU A 29 -8.70 4.30 0.08
N THR A 30 -9.04 4.87 -1.08
CA THR A 30 -10.25 5.69 -1.26
C THR A 30 -11.52 4.88 -1.53
N TYR A 31 -11.42 3.57 -1.75
CA TYR A 31 -12.58 2.74 -2.03
C TYR A 31 -13.42 2.53 -0.76
N LEU A 32 -14.56 3.23 -0.67
CA LEU A 32 -15.50 3.13 0.45
C LEU A 32 -16.75 2.35 0.04
N TYR A 33 -17.31 1.59 0.99
CA TYR A 33 -18.66 1.03 0.86
C TYR A 33 -19.66 2.04 1.41
N ASP A 34 -20.73 2.33 0.65
CA ASP A 34 -21.74 3.31 1.04
C ASP A 34 -22.62 2.81 2.22
N GLN A 35 -22.99 1.53 2.20
CA GLN A 35 -23.70 0.82 3.27
C GLN A 35 -23.15 -0.61 3.41
N PRO A 36 -21.98 -0.80 4.06
CA PRO A 36 -21.39 -2.12 4.17
C PRO A 36 -22.21 -3.03 5.09
N SER A 37 -22.34 -4.31 4.72
CA SER A 37 -22.65 -5.35 5.71
C SER A 37 -21.56 -5.42 6.78
N GLU A 38 -21.84 -6.06 7.91
CA GLU A 38 -20.84 -6.26 8.98
C GLU A 38 -19.57 -6.95 8.45
N GLU A 39 -19.72 -7.99 7.63
CA GLU A 39 -18.62 -8.69 7.00
C GLU A 39 -17.80 -7.77 6.08
N GLN A 40 -18.47 -6.96 5.26
CA GLN A 40 -17.82 -5.98 4.38
C GLN A 40 -17.07 -4.92 5.18
N ALA A 41 -17.61 -4.47 6.32
CA ALA A 41 -16.96 -3.52 7.20
C ALA A 41 -15.69 -4.10 7.83
N ILE A 42 -15.75 -5.34 8.35
CA ILE A 42 -14.58 -6.04 8.91
C ILE A 42 -13.50 -6.24 7.85
N PHE A 43 -13.90 -6.69 6.65
CA PHE A 43 -12.98 -6.82 5.52
C PHE A 43 -12.36 -5.48 5.14
N ALA A 44 -13.15 -4.41 5.05
CA ALA A 44 -12.67 -3.07 4.73
C ALA A 44 -11.62 -2.59 5.74
N ILE A 45 -11.81 -2.84 7.04
CA ILE A 45 -10.83 -2.49 8.09
C ILE A 45 -9.51 -3.22 7.87
N ARG A 46 -9.54 -4.55 7.69
CA ARG A 46 -8.35 -5.37 7.47
C ARG A 46 -7.59 -4.94 6.21
N ARG A 47 -8.33 -4.80 5.11
CA ARG A 47 -7.81 -4.33 3.82
C ARG A 47 -7.18 -2.94 3.94
N THR A 48 -7.84 -2.00 4.60
CA THR A 48 -7.33 -0.63 4.79
C THR A 48 -6.05 -0.61 5.61
N LYS A 49 -5.97 -1.41 6.67
CA LYS A 49 -4.74 -1.53 7.48
C LYS A 49 -3.57 -2.01 6.63
N TYR A 50 -3.78 -3.07 5.84
CA TYR A 50 -2.75 -3.61 4.94
C TYR A 50 -2.27 -2.56 3.93
N TRP A 51 -3.19 -1.94 3.18
CA TRP A 51 -2.80 -0.98 2.15
C TRP A 51 -2.20 0.32 2.70
N LYS A 52 -2.58 0.76 3.90
CA LYS A 52 -1.94 1.92 4.56
C LYS A 52 -0.48 1.65 4.89
N ASP A 53 -0.17 0.45 5.36
CA ASP A 53 1.20 0.01 5.63
C ASP A 53 2.04 -0.02 4.34
N ILE A 54 1.52 -0.66 3.28
CA ILE A 54 2.15 -0.65 1.95
C ILE A 54 2.38 0.77 1.44
N TYR A 55 1.36 1.64 1.50
CA TYR A 55 1.47 3.03 1.06
C TYR A 55 2.59 3.78 1.78
N THR A 56 2.72 3.56 3.09
CA THR A 56 3.75 4.18 3.92
C THR A 56 5.14 3.71 3.48
N LYS A 57 5.32 2.40 3.30
CA LYS A 57 6.60 1.80 2.88
C LYS A 57 7.02 2.27 1.49
N LEU A 58 6.09 2.38 0.54
CA LEU A 58 6.35 2.93 -0.79
C LEU A 58 6.78 4.41 -0.71
N ASN A 59 6.13 5.23 0.10
CA ASN A 59 6.53 6.63 0.26
C ASN A 59 7.90 6.79 0.94
N LEU A 60 8.22 5.95 1.92
CA LEU A 60 9.57 5.90 2.52
C LEU A 60 10.63 5.52 1.49
N LEU A 61 10.34 4.54 0.64
CA LEU A 61 11.21 4.15 -0.46
C LEU A 61 11.43 5.30 -1.45
N ARG A 62 10.38 6.06 -1.79
CA ARG A 62 10.47 7.26 -2.66
C ARG A 62 11.37 8.34 -2.05
N ILE A 63 11.18 8.63 -0.76
CA ILE A 63 12.03 9.60 -0.04
C ILE A 63 13.49 9.13 -0.07
N LYS A 64 13.74 7.85 0.23
CA LYS A 64 15.09 7.28 0.17
C LYS A 64 15.73 7.45 -1.20
N GLN A 65 15.00 7.19 -2.29
CA GLN A 65 15.51 7.40 -3.66
C GLN A 65 15.88 8.86 -3.92
N SER A 66 15.05 9.82 -3.47
CA SER A 66 15.32 11.25 -3.67
C SER A 66 16.54 11.77 -2.89
N LEU A 67 16.91 11.13 -1.80
CA LEU A 67 18.11 11.47 -1.02
C LEU A 67 19.39 10.87 -1.59
N THR A 68 19.27 9.88 -2.48
CA THR A 68 20.40 9.16 -3.08
C THR A 68 20.63 9.50 -4.56
N ALA A 69 19.78 10.37 -5.14
CA ALA A 69 19.86 10.86 -6.51
C ALA A 69 20.63 12.19 -6.56
#